data_AF-A0A9D3YW21-F1
#
_entry.id   AF-A0A9D3YW21-F1
#
_cell.length_a   1.000
_cell.length_b   1.000
_cell.length_c   1.000
_cell.angle_alpha   90.00
_cell.angle_beta   90.00
_cell.angle_gamma   90.00
#
_symmetry.space_group_name_H-M   'P 1'
#
loop_
_entity.id
_entity.type
_entity.pdbx_description
1 polymer ?
#
loop_
_entity_poly.entity_id
_entity_poly.type
_entity_poly.pdbx_seq_one_letter_code
_entity_poly.pdbx_strand_id
1 'polypeptide(L)'
;MASPRDIILEVAKKGGLPMALKDLLIKALLCVIEKRDIMAILPTCYCKSLIYQLTPLILKDYYNLQKSVCIVLTPLNSIMQDQIIALKRIGVQACCVDYNCQCDQALFDDDDDKGVAKSDGDVILTVPMSDIADGKFTLVYSNPDALLSTDTWKSMIQNMENKKIISCIAVDEAHMILEW
;
A
#
# COMPACT_ATOMS: atom_id res chain seq x y z
N MET A 1 -25.92 -9.79 5.98
CA MET A 1 -24.57 -9.50 5.44
C MET A 1 -24.72 -8.35 4.46
N ALA A 2 -23.94 -7.28 4.60
CA ALA A 2 -23.91 -6.22 3.60
C ALA A 2 -23.39 -6.78 2.27
N SER A 3 -23.84 -6.26 1.12
CA SER A 3 -23.30 -6.69 -0.17
C SER A 3 -21.81 -6.36 -0.24
N PRO A 4 -20.96 -7.17 -0.90
CA PRO A 4 -19.56 -6.81 -1.15
C PRO A 4 -19.42 -5.41 -1.77
N ARG A 5 -20.39 -5.01 -2.61
CA ARG A 5 -20.46 -3.67 -3.21
C ARG A 5 -20.71 -2.58 -2.16
N ASP A 6 -21.54 -2.83 -1.16
CA ASP A 6 -21.86 -1.85 -0.12
C ASP A 6 -20.64 -1.59 0.76
N ILE A 7 -19.88 -2.63 1.09
CA ILE A 7 -18.64 -2.53 1.87
C ILE A 7 -17.61 -1.68 1.11
N ILE A 8 -17.44 -1.92 -0.20
CA ILE A 8 -16.55 -1.10 -1.05
C ILE A 8 -16.94 0.38 -0.98
N LEU A 9 -18.24 0.68 -1.10
CA LEU A 9 -18.74 2.06 -1.08
C LEU A 9 -18.61 2.70 0.31
N GLU A 10 -18.80 1.95 1.38
CA GLU A 10 -18.64 2.42 2.75
C GLU A 10 -17.18 2.76 3.06
N VAL A 11 -16.24 1.88 2.70
CA VAL A 11 -14.80 2.11 2.88
C VAL A 11 -14.34 3.32 2.05
N ALA A 12 -14.81 3.45 0.81
CA ALA A 12 -14.48 4.60 -0.03
C ALA A 12 -14.98 5.92 0.57
N LYS A 13 -16.18 5.94 1.16
CA LYS A 13 -16.72 7.12 1.86
C LYS A 13 -15.91 7.46 3.11
N LYS A 14 -15.54 6.45 3.92
CA LYS A 14 -14.69 6.65 5.11
C LYS A 14 -13.31 7.21 4.75
N GLY A 15 -12.74 6.80 3.62
CA GLY A 15 -11.48 7.32 3.09
C GLY A 15 -11.54 8.74 2.52
N GLY A 16 -12.66 9.45 2.66
CA GLY A 16 -12.79 10.84 2.22
C GLY A 16 -12.80 11.02 0.70
N LEU A 17 -13.05 9.96 -0.08
CA LEU A 17 -13.11 10.04 -1.54
C LEU A 17 -14.42 10.73 -1.97
N PRO A 18 -14.36 11.91 -2.62
CA PRO A 18 -15.54 12.71 -2.94
C PRO A 18 -16.35 12.19 -4.14
N MET A 19 -15.96 11.05 -4.75
CA MET A 19 -16.51 10.60 -6.03
C MET A 19 -17.20 9.24 -5.93
N ALA A 20 -18.26 9.09 -6.74
CA ALA A 20 -18.78 7.78 -7.11
C ALA A 20 -17.65 6.98 -7.78
N LEU A 21 -17.30 5.84 -7.19
CA LEU A 21 -16.33 4.92 -7.78
C LEU A 21 -16.82 4.48 -9.17
N LYS A 22 -15.92 4.55 -10.16
CA LYS A 22 -16.21 4.09 -11.52
C LYS A 22 -16.48 2.59 -11.53
N ASP A 23 -17.36 2.13 -12.41
CA ASP A 23 -17.81 0.73 -12.45
C ASP A 23 -16.66 -0.28 -12.62
N LEU A 24 -15.64 0.05 -13.42
CA LEU A 24 -14.48 -0.84 -13.59
C LEU A 24 -13.61 -0.93 -12.33
N LEU A 25 -13.53 0.13 -11.52
CA LEU A 25 -12.84 0.07 -10.21
C LEU A 25 -13.59 -0.87 -9.27
N ILE A 26 -14.93 -0.73 -9.20
CA ILE A 26 -15.77 -1.62 -8.39
C ILE A 26 -15.61 -3.06 -8.86
N LYS A 27 -15.63 -3.31 -10.18
CA LYS A 27 -15.42 -4.65 -10.74
C LYS A 27 -14.06 -5.24 -10.34
N ALA A 28 -12.99 -4.45 -10.41
CA ALA A 28 -11.66 -4.89 -10.00
C ALA A 28 -11.63 -5.24 -8.49
N LEU A 29 -12.20 -4.39 -7.64
CA LEU A 29 -12.27 -4.62 -6.19
C LEU A 29 -13.11 -5.85 -5.83
N LEU A 30 -14.22 -6.10 -6.54
CA LEU A 30 -15.01 -7.32 -6.36
C LEU A 30 -14.20 -8.58 -6.69
N CYS A 31 -13.44 -8.58 -7.79
CA CYS A 31 -12.54 -9.69 -8.11
C CYS A 31 -11.48 -9.92 -7.01
N VAL A 32 -10.94 -8.85 -6.43
CA VAL A 32 -9.97 -8.92 -5.34
C VAL A 32 -10.59 -9.49 -4.06
N ILE A 33 -11.82 -9.10 -3.72
CA ILE A 33 -12.56 -9.71 -2.61
C ILE A 33 -12.71 -11.21 -2.82
N GLU A 34 -12.97 -11.64 -4.05
CA GLU A 34 -13.06 -13.06 -4.43
C GLU A 34 -11.69 -13.78 -4.49
N LYS A 35 -10.59 -13.10 -4.11
CA LYS A 35 -9.21 -13.62 -4.16
C LYS A 35 -8.78 -14.04 -5.57
N ARG A 36 -9.25 -13.33 -6.59
CA ARG A 36 -8.84 -13.55 -7.98
C ARG A 36 -7.74 -12.57 -8.36
N ASP A 37 -6.76 -13.07 -9.11
CA ASP A 37 -5.75 -12.24 -9.73
C ASP A 37 -6.37 -11.33 -10.80
N ILE A 38 -5.93 -10.08 -10.84
CA ILE A 38 -6.46 -9.07 -11.75
C ILE A 38 -5.33 -8.38 -12.53
N MET A 39 -5.57 -8.15 -13.82
CA MET A 39 -4.78 -7.24 -14.64
C MET A 39 -5.68 -6.06 -15.02
N ALA A 40 -5.43 -4.90 -14.43
CA ALA A 40 -6.25 -3.71 -14.62
C ALA A 40 -5.68 -2.83 -15.75
N ILE A 41 -6.18 -3.01 -16.97
CA ILE A 41 -5.84 -2.17 -18.13
C ILE A 41 -6.81 -1.00 -18.19
N LEU A 42 -6.41 0.13 -17.59
CA LEU A 42 -7.23 1.35 -17.50
C LEU A 42 -6.43 2.57 -17.98
N PRO A 43 -7.08 3.58 -18.59
CA PRO A 43 -6.40 4.77 -19.08
C PRO A 43 -5.78 5.58 -17.93
N THR A 44 -4.85 6.48 -18.27
CA THR A 44 -4.35 7.49 -17.33
C THR A 44 -5.53 8.34 -16.80
N CYS A 45 -5.40 8.86 -15.58
CA CYS A 45 -6.48 9.57 -14.87
C CYS A 45 -7.74 8.73 -14.57
N TYR A 46 -7.70 7.39 -14.71
CA TYR A 46 -8.76 6.51 -14.22
C TYR A 46 -8.68 6.24 -12.71
N CYS A 47 -7.68 6.80 -12.01
CA CYS A 47 -7.41 6.59 -10.58
C CYS A 47 -7.13 5.11 -10.25
N LYS A 48 -6.31 4.45 -11.09
CA LYS A 48 -5.92 3.04 -10.94
C LYS A 48 -5.38 2.71 -9.54
N SER A 49 -4.63 3.63 -8.94
CA SER A 49 -4.07 3.48 -7.60
C SER A 49 -5.10 3.21 -6.51
N LEU A 50 -6.34 3.67 -6.69
CA LEU A 50 -7.42 3.40 -5.73
C LEU A 50 -7.72 1.90 -5.60
N ILE A 51 -7.43 1.08 -6.61
CA ILE A 51 -7.62 -0.37 -6.54
C ILE A 51 -6.74 -0.93 -5.41
N TYR A 52 -5.43 -0.72 -5.48
CA TYR A 52 -4.52 -1.25 -4.46
C TYR A 52 -4.59 -0.48 -3.14
N GLN A 53 -4.93 0.80 -3.14
CA GLN A 53 -5.07 1.61 -1.91
C GLN A 53 -6.30 1.20 -1.08
N LEU A 54 -7.43 0.91 -1.73
CA LEU A 54 -8.65 0.50 -1.03
C LEU A 54 -8.64 -0.99 -0.68
N THR A 55 -7.93 -1.82 -1.43
CA THR A 55 -7.88 -3.27 -1.23
C THR A 55 -7.61 -3.69 0.23
N PRO A 56 -6.54 -3.25 0.89
CA PRO A 56 -6.24 -3.72 2.25
C PRO A 56 -7.34 -3.31 3.24
N LEU A 57 -7.94 -2.13 3.08
CA LEU A 57 -9.06 -1.64 3.91
C LEU A 57 -10.33 -2.49 3.69
N ILE A 58 -10.68 -2.74 2.44
CA ILE A 58 -11.85 -3.55 2.07
C ILE A 58 -11.68 -4.98 2.57
N LEU A 59 -10.51 -5.59 2.36
CA LEU A 59 -10.25 -6.96 2.79
C LEU A 59 -10.24 -7.07 4.32
N LYS A 60 -9.75 -6.05 5.02
CA LYS A 60 -9.80 -5.97 6.48
C LYS A 60 -11.24 -6.02 6.98
N ASP A 61 -12.10 -5.15 6.46
CA ASP A 61 -13.50 -5.04 6.87
C ASP A 61 -14.33 -6.26 6.42
N TYR A 62 -14.13 -6.73 5.18
CA TYR A 62 -14.89 -7.83 4.60
C TYR A 62 -14.60 -9.18 5.27
N TYR A 63 -13.32 -9.48 5.52
CA TYR A 63 -12.88 -10.73 6.14
C TYR A 63 -12.71 -10.61 7.67
N ASN A 64 -13.05 -9.47 8.26
CA ASN A 64 -12.88 -9.17 9.70
C ASN A 64 -11.46 -9.47 10.20
N LEU A 65 -10.46 -9.02 9.43
CA LEU A 65 -9.04 -9.24 9.74
C LEU A 65 -8.56 -8.22 10.76
N GLN A 66 -7.68 -8.64 11.66
CA GLN A 66 -7.00 -7.72 12.58
C GLN A 66 -6.08 -6.75 11.83
N LYS A 67 -5.32 -7.29 10.87
CA LYS A 67 -4.34 -6.57 10.06
C LYS A 67 -4.42 -7.01 8.61
N SER A 68 -4.15 -6.07 7.72
CA SER A 68 -4.23 -6.25 6.27
C SER A 68 -3.26 -5.29 5.63
N VAL A 69 -2.23 -5.82 4.99
CA VAL A 69 -1.13 -5.07 4.39
C VAL A 69 -1.13 -5.32 2.89
N CYS A 70 -1.05 -4.26 2.09
CA CYS A 70 -0.80 -4.40 0.66
C CYS A 70 0.60 -3.91 0.33
N ILE A 71 1.33 -4.73 -0.42
CA ILE A 71 2.66 -4.40 -0.92
C ILE A 71 2.50 -3.86 -2.34
N VAL A 72 3.02 -2.67 -2.60
CA VAL A 72 2.92 -2.00 -3.90
C VAL A 72 4.32 -1.88 -4.51
N LEU A 73 4.52 -2.54 -5.64
CA LEU A 73 5.74 -2.45 -6.43
C LEU A 73 5.57 -1.33 -7.44
N THR A 74 6.46 -0.34 -7.45
CA THR A 74 6.39 0.77 -8.40
C THR A 74 7.78 1.29 -8.79
N PRO A 75 8.01 1.62 -10.08
CA PRO A 75 9.27 2.21 -10.54
C PRO A 75 9.50 3.64 -10.08
N LEU A 76 8.42 4.38 -9.76
CA LEU A 76 8.46 5.84 -9.69
C LEU A 76 8.55 6.32 -8.25
N ASN A 77 9.78 6.47 -7.75
CA ASN A 77 10.08 6.96 -6.40
C ASN A 77 9.42 8.31 -6.08
N SER A 78 9.36 9.23 -7.05
CA SER A 78 8.76 10.55 -6.88
C SER A 78 7.25 10.50 -6.64
N ILE A 79 6.54 9.53 -7.22
CA ILE A 79 5.08 9.39 -7.04
C ILE A 79 4.76 8.73 -5.69
N MET A 80 5.62 7.85 -5.19
CA MET A 80 5.40 7.17 -3.90
C MET A 80 5.21 8.15 -2.74
N GLN A 81 6.01 9.22 -2.69
CA GLN A 81 5.94 10.22 -1.61
C GLN A 81 4.58 10.94 -1.60
N ASP A 82 4.13 11.41 -2.77
CA ASP A 82 2.84 12.09 -2.90
C ASP A 82 1.67 11.18 -2.48
N GLN A 83 1.73 9.90 -2.86
CA GLN A 83 0.73 8.91 -2.45
C GLN A 83 0.73 8.68 -0.93
N ILE A 84 1.91 8.52 -0.31
CA ILE A 84 2.01 8.31 1.14
C ILE A 84 1.50 9.52 1.91
N ILE A 85 1.84 10.75 1.49
CA ILE A 85 1.34 11.98 2.12
C ILE A 85 -0.19 12.07 2.01
N ALA A 86 -0.75 11.77 0.83
CA ALA A 86 -2.19 11.76 0.62
C ALA A 86 -2.89 10.72 1.53
N LEU A 87 -2.31 9.52 1.65
CA LEU A 87 -2.83 8.44 2.51
C LEU A 87 -2.77 8.80 3.99
N LYS A 88 -1.67 9.43 4.46
CA LYS A 88 -1.53 9.87 5.85
C LYS A 88 -2.59 10.91 6.23
N ARG A 89 -2.93 11.82 5.30
CA ARG A 89 -3.98 12.84 5.52
C ARG A 89 -5.38 12.24 5.74
N ILE A 90 -5.64 11.06 5.20
CA ILE A 90 -6.90 10.32 5.40
C ILE A 90 -6.80 9.27 6.52
N GLY A 91 -5.71 9.29 7.32
CA GLY A 91 -5.49 8.38 8.44
C GLY A 91 -5.01 6.98 8.06
N VAL A 92 -4.60 6.75 6.82
CA VAL A 92 -4.06 5.46 6.37
C VAL A 92 -2.54 5.45 6.54
N GLN A 93 -2.04 4.50 7.34
CA GLN A 93 -0.61 4.33 7.56
C GLN A 93 0.03 3.68 6.33
N ALA A 94 0.96 4.40 5.69
CA ALA A 94 1.73 3.94 4.55
C ALA A 94 3.21 4.27 4.71
N CYS A 95 4.08 3.41 4.18
CA CYS A 95 5.54 3.61 4.20
C CYS A 95 6.17 3.22 2.85
N CYS A 96 7.44 3.57 2.68
CA CYS A 96 8.28 3.16 1.56
C CYS A 96 9.44 2.29 2.07
N VAL A 97 9.85 1.29 1.31
CA VAL A 97 11.05 0.48 1.53
C VAL A 97 12.01 0.70 0.36
N ASP A 98 13.23 1.14 0.66
CA ASP A 98 14.26 1.45 -0.33
C ASP A 98 15.62 0.79 0.02
N TYR A 99 16.59 0.83 -0.90
CA TYR A 99 17.93 0.23 -0.74
C TYR A 99 18.67 0.71 0.53
N ASN A 100 18.37 1.92 0.98
CA ASN A 100 18.94 2.57 2.16
C ASN A 100 18.11 2.35 3.43
N CYS A 101 17.24 1.33 3.50
CA CYS A 101 16.65 0.84 4.75
C CYS A 101 17.74 0.23 5.66
N GLN A 102 18.67 1.07 6.10
CA GLN A 102 19.54 0.81 7.22
C GLN A 102 18.71 1.00 8.49
N CYS A 103 18.85 0.01 9.35
CA CYS A 103 18.17 -0.14 10.62
C CYS A 103 18.32 1.12 11.50
N ASP A 104 17.30 1.35 12.34
CA ASP A 104 17.36 2.14 13.57
C ASP A 104 17.25 3.67 13.53
N GLN A 105 16.33 4.25 12.74
CA GLN A 105 15.65 5.47 13.21
C GLN A 105 14.13 5.34 13.10
N ALA A 106 13.51 4.99 14.22
CA ALA A 106 12.07 5.13 14.41
C ALA A 106 11.73 6.64 14.39
N LEU A 107 11.03 7.09 13.35
CA LEU A 107 10.44 8.44 13.29
C LEU A 107 8.99 8.47 13.81
N PHE A 108 8.65 7.53 14.69
CA PHE A 108 7.33 7.45 15.33
C PHE A 108 7.44 7.89 16.78
N ASP A 109 7.49 9.21 17.00
CA ASP A 109 7.07 9.79 18.27
C ASP A 109 5.77 10.58 18.03
N ASP A 110 4.78 10.27 18.85
CA ASP A 110 3.35 10.52 18.67
C ASP A 110 2.86 11.95 18.95
N ASP A 111 3.72 12.96 19.14
CA ASP A 111 3.22 14.27 19.65
C ASP A 111 3.84 15.55 19.06
N ASP A 112 4.67 15.50 18.03
CA ASP A 112 5.23 16.74 17.46
C ASP A 112 5.29 16.72 15.93
N ASP A 113 4.98 17.89 15.35
CA ASP A 113 5.01 18.28 13.94
C ASP A 113 6.44 18.25 13.32
N LYS A 114 7.28 17.28 13.73
CA LYS A 114 8.70 17.13 13.39
C LYS A 114 9.11 15.67 13.21
N GLY A 115 8.37 14.92 12.40
CA GLY A 115 8.70 13.53 12.00
C GLY A 115 9.15 13.38 10.55
N VAL A 116 9.82 14.40 9.97
CA VAL A 116 10.32 14.38 8.59
C VAL A 116 11.82 14.64 8.63
N ALA A 117 12.63 13.60 8.43
CA ALA A 117 14.03 13.78 8.09
C ALA A 117 14.09 14.46 6.71
N LYS A 118 14.23 15.78 6.70
CA LYS A 118 14.50 16.56 5.49
C LYS A 118 15.99 16.43 5.18
N SER A 119 16.33 15.49 4.32
CA SER A 119 17.56 15.54 3.52
C SER A 119 17.13 16.03 2.13
N ASP A 120 17.69 17.15 1.67
CA ASP A 120 17.38 17.86 0.42
C ASP A 120 16.58 17.06 -0.62
N GLY A 121 15.28 17.36 -0.73
CA GLY A 121 14.44 17.00 -1.88
C GLY A 121 13.59 15.74 -1.77
N ASP A 122 13.93 14.76 -0.93
CA ASP A 122 13.20 13.49 -0.83
C ASP A 122 12.79 13.16 0.60
N VAL A 123 11.47 13.10 0.86
CA VAL A 123 10.94 12.61 2.14
C VAL A 123 10.97 11.09 2.13
N ILE A 124 12.10 10.52 2.55
CA ILE A 124 12.23 9.08 2.78
C ILE A 124 11.77 8.80 4.22
N LEU A 125 10.56 8.24 4.37
CA LEU A 125 10.10 7.67 5.62
C LEU A 125 10.81 6.33 5.83
N THR A 126 12.05 6.37 6.29
CA THR A 126 12.76 5.16 6.74
C THR A 126 12.04 4.65 7.98
N VAL A 127 11.42 3.48 7.87
CA VAL A 127 10.71 2.84 8.97
C VAL A 127 11.42 1.54 9.36
N PRO A 128 11.39 1.15 10.65
CA PRO A 128 11.93 -0.13 11.07
C PRO A 128 11.24 -1.29 10.33
N MET A 129 12.02 -2.23 9.81
CA MET A 129 11.48 -3.42 9.13
C MET A 129 10.61 -4.28 10.07
N SER A 130 10.86 -4.23 11.38
CA SER A 130 10.02 -4.88 12.40
C SER A 130 8.59 -4.34 12.38
N ASP A 131 8.41 -3.03 12.21
CA ASP A 131 7.11 -2.37 12.22
C ASP A 131 6.29 -2.76 10.99
N ILE A 132 6.95 -2.91 9.85
CA ILE A 132 6.33 -3.44 8.63
C ILE A 132 5.96 -4.91 8.83
N ALA A 133 6.87 -5.73 9.35
CA ALA A 133 6.64 -7.15 9.61
C ALA A 133 5.55 -7.41 10.66
N ASP A 134 5.30 -6.45 11.55
CA ASP A 134 4.21 -6.47 12.50
C ASP A 134 2.89 -5.95 11.93
N GLY A 135 2.88 -5.43 10.70
CA GLY A 135 1.69 -4.91 10.05
C GLY A 135 1.18 -3.61 10.68
N LYS A 136 2.09 -2.74 11.12
CA LYS A 136 1.75 -1.37 11.52
C LYS A 136 1.35 -0.50 10.32
N PHE A 137 1.73 -0.89 9.11
CA PHE A 137 1.36 -0.17 7.88
C PHE A 137 0.31 -0.94 7.10
N THR A 138 -0.64 -0.22 6.52
CA THR A 138 -1.67 -0.77 5.63
C THR A 138 -1.13 -0.89 4.20
N LEU A 139 -0.26 0.04 3.80
CA LEU A 139 0.35 0.09 2.47
C LEU A 139 1.88 0.20 2.59
N VAL A 140 2.58 -0.66 1.86
CA VAL A 140 4.04 -0.70 1.83
C VAL A 140 4.47 -0.55 0.38
N TYR A 141 5.02 0.59 0.02
CA TYR A 141 5.55 0.83 -1.32
C TYR A 141 7.02 0.41 -1.40
N SER A 142 7.44 -0.11 -2.55
CA SER A 142 8.85 -0.41 -2.80
C SER A 142 9.15 -0.48 -4.29
N ASN A 143 10.41 -0.23 -4.64
CA ASN A 143 10.93 -0.50 -5.98
C ASN A 143 11.34 -1.99 -6.09
N PRO A 144 11.05 -2.68 -7.20
CA PRO A 144 11.53 -4.04 -7.48
C PRO A 144 13.03 -4.25 -7.18
N ASP A 145 13.90 -3.31 -7.55
CA ASP A 145 15.34 -3.42 -7.32
C ASP A 145 15.68 -3.38 -5.82
N ALA A 146 15.00 -2.51 -5.06
CA ALA A 146 15.17 -2.40 -3.62
C ALA A 146 14.72 -3.67 -2.90
N LEU A 147 13.67 -4.32 -3.39
CA LEU A 147 13.29 -5.64 -2.93
C LEU A 147 14.37 -6.66 -3.30
N LEU A 148 14.67 -6.86 -4.58
CA LEU A 148 15.53 -7.97 -5.01
C LEU A 148 16.99 -7.89 -4.52
N SER A 149 17.48 -6.70 -4.19
CA SER A 149 18.88 -6.45 -3.81
C SER A 149 19.25 -6.86 -2.37
N THR A 150 18.28 -7.09 -1.49
CA THR A 150 18.55 -7.46 -0.08
C THR A 150 18.00 -8.84 0.26
N ASP A 151 18.48 -9.51 1.31
CA ASP A 151 17.81 -10.72 1.83
C ASP A 151 16.82 -10.38 2.97
N THR A 152 16.89 -9.16 3.48
CA THR A 152 16.05 -8.66 4.58
C THR A 152 14.56 -8.65 4.22
N TRP A 153 14.20 -8.30 2.98
CA TRP A 153 12.80 -8.31 2.56
C TRP A 153 12.21 -9.73 2.50
N LYS A 154 13.00 -10.75 2.13
CA LYS A 154 12.52 -12.14 2.10
C LYS A 154 12.06 -12.57 3.48
N SER A 155 12.89 -12.30 4.49
CA SER A 155 12.57 -12.54 5.89
C SER A 155 11.34 -11.75 6.34
N MET A 156 11.21 -10.49 5.91
CA MET A 156 10.03 -9.66 6.21
C MET A 156 8.75 -10.27 5.60
N ILE A 157 8.75 -10.59 4.31
CA ILE A 157 7.59 -11.18 3.62
C ILE A 157 7.24 -12.52 4.23
N GLN A 158 8.22 -13.38 4.51
CA GLN A 158 8.00 -14.66 5.18
C GLN A 158 7.35 -14.46 6.55
N ASN A 159 7.81 -13.49 7.34
CA ASN A 159 7.21 -13.17 8.64
C ASN A 159 5.75 -12.68 8.50
N MET A 160 5.47 -11.82 7.52
CA MET A 160 4.13 -11.31 7.26
C MET A 160 3.19 -12.39 6.71
N GLU A 161 3.70 -13.30 5.88
CA GLU A 161 2.98 -14.46 5.35
C GLU A 161 2.63 -15.44 6.47
N ASN A 162 3.59 -15.74 7.35
CA ASN A 162 3.37 -16.58 8.53
C ASN A 162 2.28 -16.02 9.45
N LYS A 163 2.22 -14.69 9.59
CA LYS A 163 1.17 -13.98 10.34
C LYS A 163 -0.15 -13.84 9.56
N LYS A 164 -0.19 -14.21 8.27
CA LYS A 164 -1.33 -14.07 7.34
C LYS A 164 -1.88 -12.65 7.26
N ILE A 165 -0.98 -11.65 7.27
CA ILE A 165 -1.35 -10.24 7.21
C ILE A 165 -1.20 -9.62 5.81
N ILE A 166 -0.55 -10.31 4.88
CA ILE A 166 -0.45 -9.88 3.48
C ILE A 166 -1.81 -10.09 2.80
N SER A 167 -2.35 -9.02 2.23
CA SER A 167 -3.66 -8.98 1.59
C SER A 167 -3.56 -8.95 0.07
N CYS A 168 -2.62 -8.18 -0.47
CA CYS A 168 -2.31 -8.11 -1.89
C CYS A 168 -0.86 -7.75 -2.15
N ILE A 169 -0.38 -8.15 -3.32
CA ILE A 169 0.79 -7.57 -3.98
C ILE A 169 0.26 -6.87 -5.24
N ALA A 170 0.45 -5.56 -5.32
CA ALA A 170 0.09 -4.76 -6.47
C ALA A 170 1.36 -4.38 -7.24
N VAL A 171 1.35 -4.55 -8.56
CA VAL A 171 2.45 -4.12 -9.42
C VAL A 171 1.95 -2.94 -10.26
N ASP A 172 2.47 -1.75 -9.94
CA ASP A 172 2.20 -0.54 -10.68
C ASP A 172 3.12 -0.45 -11.90
N GLU A 173 2.65 0.20 -12.96
CA GLU A 173 3.34 0.27 -14.25
C GLU A 173 3.87 -1.08 -14.76
N ALA A 174 3.06 -2.14 -14.63
CA ALA A 174 3.40 -3.51 -15.02
C ALA A 174 3.85 -3.68 -16.49
N HIS A 175 3.62 -2.68 -17.34
CA HIS A 175 4.15 -2.67 -18.70
C HIS A 175 5.69 -2.57 -18.74
N MET A 176 6.31 -2.06 -17.67
CA MET A 176 7.77 -1.94 -17.51
C MET A 176 8.45 -3.27 -17.17
N ILE A 177 7.71 -4.34 -16.86
CA ILE A 177 8.26 -5.66 -16.53
C ILE A 177 9.07 -6.26 -17.69
N LEU A 178 8.76 -5.90 -18.94
CA LEU A 178 9.53 -6.37 -20.11
C LEU A 178 10.87 -5.64 -20.28
N GLU A 179 11.04 -4.50 -19.62
CA GLU A 179 12.24 -3.66 -19.66
C GLU A 179 13.09 -3.78 -18.38
N TRP A 180 12.51 -4.32 -17.30
CA TRP A 180 13.20 -4.73 -16.07
C TRP A 180 13.84 -6.12 -16.23
#